data_AF-A0A2Z4YCQ5-F1
#
_entry.id   AF-A0A2Z4YCQ5-F1
#
_cell.length_a   1.000
_cell.length_b   1.000
_cell.length_c   1.000
_cell.angle_alpha   90.00
_cell.angle_beta   90.00
_cell.angle_gamma   90.00
#
_symmetry.space_group_name_H-M   'P 1'
#
loop_
_entity.id
_entity.type
_entity.pdbx_description
1 polymer ?
#
loop_
_entity_poly.entity_id
_entity_poly.type
_entity_poly.pdbx_seq_one_letter_code
_entity_poly.pdbx_strand_id
1 'polypeptide(L)'
;MIRSPIYCLLNRNYVTPDMRDLAKALATHMDKEFPGTVTVALDGNFPFVRGFPPLPHLSHADGKKLDFAYYYKDVDGAFLNGATRSPIGYFAFEQPAPGDKLPCEGRNDWLTTRWNFDALQPLFPAYRIEEQRTSAAIGWLTSEGVTRFGLQKIFIEPHLKNALGITDSHIRFQGCRAARHDDHIHIQVE
;
A
#
# COMPACT_ATOMS: atom_id res chain seq x y z
N MET A 1 5.54 8.26 8.72
CA MET A 1 6.96 7.93 8.98
C MET A 1 7.49 7.11 7.80
N ILE A 2 8.78 7.20 7.47
CA ILE A 2 9.45 6.21 6.60
C ILE A 2 10.29 5.32 7.50
N ARG A 3 9.98 4.02 7.53
CA ARG A 3 10.60 3.07 8.46
C ARG A 3 11.95 2.55 7.95
N SER A 4 12.00 2.12 6.69
CA SER A 4 13.20 1.48 6.14
C SER A 4 14.20 2.52 5.65
N PRO A 5 15.48 2.48 6.11
CA PRO A 5 16.49 3.44 5.66
C PRO A 5 16.82 3.29 4.17
N ILE A 6 16.46 2.15 3.55
CA ILE A 6 16.70 1.89 2.13
C ILE A 6 16.03 2.93 1.23
N TYR A 7 14.85 3.44 1.59
CA TYR A 7 14.18 4.46 0.79
C TYR A 7 14.94 5.78 0.81
N CYS A 8 15.56 6.14 1.94
CA CYS A 8 16.42 7.31 2.01
C CYS A 8 17.73 7.08 1.24
N LEU A 9 18.38 5.93 1.45
CA LEU A 9 19.66 5.60 0.78
C LEU A 9 19.53 5.53 -0.74
N LEU A 10 18.42 5.00 -1.24
CA LEU A 10 18.13 4.90 -2.67
C LEU A 10 17.38 6.12 -3.22
N ASN A 11 17.14 7.14 -2.39
CA ASN A 11 16.38 8.34 -2.73
C ASN A 11 15.00 8.04 -3.35
N ARG A 12 14.25 7.09 -2.78
CA ARG A 12 12.92 6.67 -3.27
C ARG A 12 11.76 7.20 -2.41
N ASN A 13 11.98 8.31 -1.72
CA ASN A 13 11.05 8.90 -0.76
C ASN A 13 10.56 10.31 -1.14
N TYR A 14 10.68 10.68 -2.41
CA TYR A 14 10.31 12.02 -2.89
C TYR A 14 8.93 12.01 -3.53
N VAL A 15 8.10 13.00 -3.19
CA VAL A 15 6.74 13.17 -3.70
C VAL A 15 6.45 14.65 -3.96
N THR A 16 5.40 14.94 -4.71
CA THR A 16 4.92 16.34 -4.90
C THR A 16 4.45 16.94 -3.57
N PRO A 17 4.41 18.27 -3.44
CA PRO A 17 3.85 18.93 -2.25
C PRO A 17 2.42 18.45 -1.92
N ASP A 18 1.56 18.29 -2.93
CA ASP A 18 0.18 17.85 -2.73
C ASP A 18 0.12 16.42 -2.15
N MET A 19 0.92 15.49 -2.69
CA MET A 19 1.01 14.13 -2.17
C MET A 19 1.59 14.11 -0.74
N ARG A 20 2.59 14.93 -0.46
CA ARG A 20 3.16 15.09 0.91
C ARG A 20 2.10 15.58 1.88
N ASP A 21 1.29 16.56 1.48
CA ASP A 21 0.29 17.19 2.35
C ASP A 21 -0.88 16.24 2.60
N LEU A 22 -1.32 15.48 1.60
CA LEU A 22 -2.23 14.35 1.75
C LEU A 22 -1.68 13.33 2.77
N ALA A 23 -0.44 12.88 2.59
CA ALA A 23 0.18 11.88 3.46
C ALA A 23 0.28 12.33 4.92
N LYS A 24 0.61 13.60 5.15
CA LYS A 24 0.62 14.20 6.50
C LYS A 24 -0.78 14.29 7.10
N ALA A 25 -1.77 14.67 6.31
CA ALA A 25 -3.15 14.78 6.75
C ALA A 25 -3.73 13.41 7.12
N LEU A 26 -3.47 12.37 6.32
CA LEU A 26 -3.82 10.99 6.66
C LEU A 26 -3.17 10.57 7.98
N ALA A 27 -1.86 10.76 8.13
CA ALA A 27 -1.16 10.38 9.36
C ALA A 27 -1.72 11.10 10.60
N THR A 28 -2.03 12.39 10.49
CA THR A 28 -2.64 13.17 11.57
C THR A 28 -4.05 12.68 11.91
N HIS A 29 -4.83 12.34 10.90
CA HIS A 29 -6.17 11.79 11.09
C HIS A 29 -6.12 10.44 11.82
N MET A 30 -5.25 9.54 11.38
CA MET A 30 -5.12 8.21 11.96
C MET A 30 -4.61 8.25 13.40
N ASP A 31 -3.68 9.14 13.73
CA ASP A 31 -3.25 9.37 15.12
C ASP A 31 -4.39 9.94 15.98
N LYS A 32 -5.23 10.81 15.42
CA LYS A 32 -6.38 11.37 16.15
C LYS A 32 -7.49 10.34 16.39
N GLU A 33 -7.81 9.53 15.39
CA GLU A 33 -8.87 8.50 15.50
C GLU A 33 -8.40 7.31 16.34
N PHE A 34 -7.12 6.94 16.20
CA PHE A 34 -6.48 5.84 16.92
C PHE A 34 -5.20 6.35 17.59
N PRO A 35 -5.28 6.91 18.82
CA PRO A 35 -4.16 7.54 19.51
C PRO A 35 -2.86 6.73 19.47
N GLY A 36 -1.79 7.38 19.00
CA GLY A 36 -0.45 6.81 18.88
C GLY A 36 -0.19 6.05 17.57
N THR A 37 -1.15 5.98 16.65
CA THR A 37 -1.00 5.24 15.39
C THR A 37 0.00 5.92 14.45
N VAL A 38 1.00 5.15 14.03
CA VAL A 38 2.01 5.57 13.05
C VAL A 38 1.64 5.06 11.66
N THR A 39 1.30 5.97 10.76
CA THR A 39 1.18 5.68 9.32
C THR A 39 2.56 5.55 8.69
N VAL A 40 2.85 4.37 8.10
CA VAL A 40 4.15 4.06 7.49
C VAL A 40 4.08 4.23 5.98
N ALA A 41 4.83 5.20 5.46
CA ALA A 41 5.05 5.39 4.03
C ALA A 41 6.20 4.48 3.56
N LEU A 42 6.06 4.00 2.33
CA LEU A 42 7.00 3.12 1.63
C LEU A 42 7.60 3.87 0.43
N ASP A 43 7.43 3.34 -0.78
CA ASP A 43 8.02 3.88 -2.00
C ASP A 43 7.24 5.11 -2.50
N GLY A 44 7.97 6.19 -2.74
CA GLY A 44 7.52 7.40 -3.46
C GLY A 44 8.15 7.43 -4.84
N ASN A 45 8.89 8.49 -5.17
CA ASN A 45 9.66 8.63 -6.41
C ASN A 45 11.14 9.02 -6.12
N PHE A 46 11.95 9.07 -7.17
CA PHE A 46 13.28 9.65 -7.20
C PHE A 46 13.27 11.19 -7.14
N PRO A 47 14.34 11.83 -6.61
CA PRO A 47 14.38 13.26 -6.32
C PRO A 47 14.46 14.18 -7.54
N PHE A 48 15.02 13.71 -8.67
CA PHE A 48 15.42 14.61 -9.77
C PHE A 48 15.01 14.16 -11.17
N VAL A 49 14.61 12.90 -11.37
CA VAL A 49 14.26 12.39 -12.71
C VAL A 49 12.77 12.08 -12.76
N ARG A 50 11.99 12.96 -13.40
CA ARG A 50 10.62 12.63 -13.78
C ARG A 50 10.63 11.71 -14.99
N GLY A 51 9.80 10.67 -14.99
CA GLY A 51 9.71 9.70 -16.08
C GLY A 51 10.65 8.49 -15.95
N PHE A 52 11.43 8.37 -14.86
CA PHE A 52 12.24 7.18 -14.59
C PHE A 52 11.48 6.21 -13.67
N PRO A 53 10.91 5.12 -14.20
CA PRO A 53 10.06 4.23 -13.43
C PRO A 53 10.90 3.38 -12.46
N PRO A 54 10.67 3.45 -11.14
CA PRO A 54 11.33 2.53 -10.24
C PRO A 54 10.83 1.11 -10.52
N LEU A 55 11.73 0.15 -10.70
CA LEU A 55 11.35 -1.26 -10.67
C LEU A 55 11.04 -1.68 -9.22
N PRO A 56 9.97 -2.45 -8.97
CA PRO A 56 8.91 -2.88 -9.91
C PRO A 56 7.75 -1.86 -10.06
N HIS A 57 7.68 -0.79 -9.26
CA HIS A 57 6.61 0.22 -9.23
C HIS A 57 6.68 1.23 -10.37
N LEU A 58 6.51 0.74 -11.61
CA LEU A 58 6.75 1.54 -12.81
C LEU A 58 5.92 2.82 -12.92
N SER A 59 4.80 2.92 -12.20
CA SER A 59 3.94 4.10 -12.20
C SER A 59 4.53 5.29 -11.43
N HIS A 60 5.47 5.08 -10.50
CA HIS A 60 6.00 6.09 -9.58
C HIS A 60 7.02 7.04 -10.23
N ALA A 61 6.77 7.51 -11.45
CA ALA A 61 7.75 8.28 -12.20
C ALA A 61 7.62 9.81 -12.03
N ASP A 62 6.58 10.32 -11.36
CA ASP A 62 6.21 11.75 -11.34
C ASP A 62 6.08 12.33 -9.92
N GLY A 63 6.24 11.51 -8.87
CA GLY A 63 6.06 11.93 -7.48
C GLY A 63 4.60 12.09 -7.05
N LYS A 64 3.64 11.74 -7.92
CA LYS A 64 2.20 11.81 -7.64
C LYS A 64 1.63 10.51 -7.05
N LYS A 65 2.52 9.57 -6.72
CA LYS A 65 2.19 8.24 -6.21
C LYS A 65 3.01 7.96 -4.97
N LEU A 66 2.36 7.30 -4.02
CA LEU A 66 2.96 6.94 -2.75
C LEU A 66 2.33 5.63 -2.28
N ASP A 67 3.17 4.75 -1.78
CA ASP A 67 2.72 3.53 -1.15
C ASP A 67 2.74 3.68 0.37
N PHE A 68 1.73 3.13 1.04
CA PHE A 68 1.69 2.95 2.48
C PHE A 68 1.68 1.47 2.83
N ALA A 69 2.31 1.12 3.93
CA ALA A 69 2.08 -0.19 4.52
C ALA A 69 0.63 -0.28 5.00
N TYR A 70 0.04 -1.47 4.92
CA TYR A 70 -1.15 -1.77 5.71
C TYR A 70 -0.86 -1.61 7.21
N TYR A 71 -1.91 -1.41 8.01
CA TYR A 71 -1.80 -1.54 9.46
C TYR A 71 -1.82 -3.02 9.80
N TYR A 72 -0.95 -3.44 10.71
CA TYR A 72 -0.79 -4.85 11.05
C TYR A 72 -1.11 -5.12 12.52
N LYS A 73 -1.56 -6.34 12.79
CA LYS A 73 -1.69 -6.93 14.11
C LYS A 73 -0.94 -8.26 14.17
N ASP A 74 -0.55 -8.67 15.37
CA ASP A 74 0.05 -9.98 15.59
C ASP A 74 -1.00 -11.10 15.60
N VAL A 75 -0.54 -12.33 15.89
CA VAL A 75 -1.37 -13.54 15.93
C VAL A 75 -2.40 -13.52 17.07
N ASP A 76 -2.15 -12.75 18.12
CA ASP A 76 -3.04 -12.58 19.27
C ASP A 76 -4.05 -11.42 19.04
N GLY A 77 -3.89 -10.72 17.92
CA GLY A 77 -4.74 -9.60 17.51
C GLY A 77 -4.29 -8.24 18.06
N ALA A 78 -3.13 -8.16 18.71
CA ALA A 78 -2.61 -6.89 19.21
C ALA A 78 -2.03 -6.04 18.07
N PHE A 79 -2.34 -4.74 18.08
CA PHE A 79 -1.90 -3.79 17.07
C PHE A 79 -0.37 -3.61 17.09
N LEU A 80 0.25 -3.74 15.92
CA LEU A 80 1.70 -3.59 15.71
C LEU A 80 2.01 -2.20 15.15
N ASN A 81 2.20 -1.25 16.05
CA ASN A 81 2.38 0.15 15.67
C ASN A 81 3.64 0.38 14.82
N GLY A 82 3.48 1.04 13.67
CA GLY A 82 4.58 1.38 12.77
C GLY A 82 5.28 0.17 12.15
N ALA A 83 4.70 -1.03 12.22
CA ALA A 83 5.29 -2.24 11.69
C ALA A 83 5.06 -2.41 10.17
N THR A 84 5.95 -3.18 9.55
CA THR A 84 5.80 -3.72 8.20
C THR A 84 5.96 -5.22 8.26
N ARG A 85 5.23 -5.97 7.42
CA ARG A 85 5.32 -7.44 7.41
C ARG A 85 6.62 -7.97 6.80
N SER A 86 7.32 -7.15 6.01
CA SER A 86 8.68 -7.42 5.55
C SER A 86 9.65 -6.28 5.90
N PRO A 87 10.98 -6.48 5.85
CA PRO A 87 11.97 -5.44 6.18
C PRO A 87 11.86 -4.16 5.34
N ILE A 88 11.29 -4.26 4.14
CA ILE A 88 11.10 -3.15 3.21
C ILE A 88 9.62 -2.93 2.88
N GLY A 89 8.67 -3.49 3.64
CA GLY A 89 7.23 -3.30 3.38
C GLY A 89 6.67 -3.90 2.09
N TYR A 90 7.46 -4.64 1.31
CA TYR A 90 7.03 -5.33 0.08
C TYR A 90 7.29 -6.83 0.13
N PHE A 91 6.63 -7.58 -0.77
CA PHE A 91 6.78 -9.01 -1.04
C PHE A 91 6.26 -9.98 0.03
N ALA A 92 5.75 -9.47 1.16
CA ALA A 92 5.02 -10.25 2.14
C ALA A 92 3.52 -10.08 1.90
N PHE A 93 2.96 -10.93 1.05
CA PHE A 93 1.61 -10.77 0.52
C PHE A 93 0.54 -11.30 1.49
N GLU A 94 -0.52 -10.52 1.67
CA GLU A 94 -1.74 -10.95 2.34
C GLU A 94 -2.45 -11.98 1.48
N GLN A 95 -2.43 -13.22 1.95
CA GLN A 95 -2.94 -14.35 1.20
C GLN A 95 -4.47 -14.35 1.19
N PRO A 96 -5.10 -14.65 0.04
CA PRO A 96 -6.54 -14.77 -0.07
C PRO A 96 -7.07 -15.92 0.79
N ALA A 97 -8.30 -15.77 1.29
CA ALA A 97 -9.03 -16.83 1.95
C ALA A 97 -9.58 -17.85 0.93
N PRO A 98 -9.87 -19.09 1.35
CA PRO A 98 -10.55 -20.05 0.49
C PRO A 98 -11.87 -19.50 -0.05
N GLY A 99 -12.03 -19.52 -1.38
CA GLY A 99 -13.21 -19.01 -2.08
C GLY A 99 -13.13 -17.54 -2.49
N ASP A 100 -12.07 -16.82 -2.13
CA ASP A 100 -11.86 -15.46 -2.62
C ASP A 100 -11.69 -15.41 -4.14
N LYS A 101 -12.14 -14.31 -4.74
CA LYS A 101 -11.96 -14.08 -6.17
C LYS A 101 -10.50 -13.79 -6.46
N LEU A 102 -9.89 -14.62 -7.30
CA LEU A 102 -8.51 -14.46 -7.78
C LEU A 102 -8.50 -14.13 -9.29
N PRO A 103 -8.55 -12.84 -9.69
CA PRO A 103 -8.70 -12.46 -11.09
C PRO A 103 -7.56 -12.92 -12.02
N CYS A 104 -6.42 -13.28 -11.43
CA CYS A 104 -5.22 -13.66 -12.16
C CYS A 104 -4.85 -15.14 -12.01
N GLU A 105 -5.70 -15.93 -11.35
CA GLU A 105 -5.47 -17.36 -11.20
C GLU A 105 -5.38 -18.05 -12.56
N GLY A 106 -4.47 -19.01 -12.69
CA GLY A 106 -4.23 -19.76 -13.92
C GLY A 106 -3.46 -19.01 -15.02
N ARG A 107 -3.04 -17.76 -14.78
CA ARG A 107 -2.20 -17.02 -15.73
C ARG A 107 -0.73 -17.44 -15.62
N ASN A 108 -0.08 -17.61 -16.77
CA ASN A 108 1.35 -17.91 -16.91
C ASN A 108 2.05 -16.85 -17.76
N ASP A 109 1.91 -15.58 -17.36
CA ASP A 109 2.55 -14.46 -18.07
C ASP A 109 4.07 -14.47 -17.81
N TRP A 110 4.87 -14.53 -18.87
CA TRP A 110 6.34 -14.55 -18.76
C TRP A 110 6.96 -13.17 -18.53
N LEU A 111 6.32 -12.10 -19.04
CA LEU A 111 6.68 -10.70 -18.77
C LEU A 111 5.67 -10.05 -17.82
N THR A 112 5.92 -10.21 -16.52
CA THR A 112 5.15 -9.53 -15.48
C THR A 112 6.00 -9.22 -14.25
N THR A 113 5.59 -8.19 -13.50
CA THR A 113 6.09 -7.88 -12.15
C THR A 113 5.20 -8.48 -11.05
N ARG A 114 4.22 -9.32 -11.40
CA ARG A 114 3.29 -9.96 -10.47
C ARG A 114 3.87 -11.24 -9.84
N TRP A 115 4.98 -11.09 -9.15
CA TRP A 115 5.67 -12.22 -8.50
C TRP A 115 4.91 -12.68 -7.25
N ASN A 116 4.80 -14.00 -7.04
CA ASN A 116 4.11 -14.56 -5.87
C ASN A 116 5.04 -14.86 -4.70
N PHE A 117 6.31 -15.15 -5.00
CA PHE A 117 7.31 -15.53 -3.99
C PHE A 117 6.82 -16.56 -2.97
N ASP A 118 6.05 -17.56 -3.42
CA ASP A 118 5.37 -18.55 -2.56
C ASP A 118 6.35 -19.25 -1.58
N ALA A 119 7.54 -19.59 -2.06
CA ALA A 119 8.59 -20.22 -1.24
C ALA A 119 9.16 -19.30 -0.14
N LEU A 120 9.03 -17.97 -0.29
CA LEU A 120 9.49 -17.00 0.70
C LEU A 120 8.39 -16.58 1.67
N GLN A 121 7.11 -16.76 1.32
CA GLN A 121 5.98 -16.33 2.17
C GLN A 121 6.05 -16.88 3.61
N PRO A 122 6.44 -18.15 3.85
CA PRO A 122 6.58 -18.69 5.21
C PRO A 122 7.70 -18.07 6.05
N LEU A 123 8.64 -17.33 5.44
CA LEU A 123 9.76 -16.70 6.15
C LEU A 123 9.37 -15.38 6.82
N PHE A 124 8.25 -14.77 6.39
CA PHE A 124 7.76 -13.53 6.97
C PHE A 124 6.96 -13.79 8.25
N PRO A 125 6.92 -12.84 9.21
CA PRO A 125 6.06 -12.93 10.38
C PRO A 125 4.60 -13.17 10.00
N ALA A 126 3.90 -13.95 10.82
CA ALA A 126 2.48 -14.28 10.67
C ALA A 126 1.56 -13.12 11.07
N TYR A 127 1.94 -11.89 10.73
CA TYR A 127 1.10 -10.71 10.93
C TYR A 127 -0.13 -10.78 10.02
N ARG A 128 -1.19 -10.12 10.45
CA ARG A 128 -2.43 -9.93 9.70
C ARG A 128 -2.74 -8.45 9.59
N ILE A 129 -3.50 -8.07 8.57
CA ILE A 129 -4.07 -6.73 8.51
C ILE A 129 -4.87 -6.47 9.80
N GLU A 130 -4.64 -5.30 10.40
CA GLU A 130 -5.53 -4.72 11.40
C GLU A 130 -6.63 -3.98 10.64
N GLU A 131 -7.81 -4.60 10.60
CA GLU A 131 -8.90 -4.25 9.72
C GLU A 131 -9.51 -2.89 10.10
N GLN A 132 -9.55 -2.55 11.39
CA GLN A 132 -10.18 -1.31 11.85
C GLN A 132 -9.41 -0.09 11.34
N ARG A 133 -8.10 -0.01 11.59
CA ARG A 133 -7.26 1.10 11.11
C ARG A 133 -7.11 1.10 9.61
N THR A 134 -7.01 -0.07 8.98
CA THR A 134 -6.87 -0.15 7.52
C THR A 134 -8.13 0.36 6.82
N SER A 135 -9.31 -0.07 7.25
CA SER A 135 -10.57 0.41 6.70
C SER A 135 -10.80 1.89 7.00
N ALA A 136 -10.45 2.38 8.19
CA ALA A 136 -10.54 3.81 8.51
C ALA A 136 -9.63 4.66 7.63
N ALA A 137 -8.37 4.25 7.44
CA ALA A 137 -7.43 4.95 6.55
C ALA A 137 -7.93 4.99 5.10
N ILE A 138 -8.43 3.88 4.59
CA ILE A 138 -8.98 3.82 3.24
C ILE A 138 -10.25 4.68 3.14
N GLY A 139 -11.14 4.62 4.13
CA GLY A 139 -12.35 5.44 4.17
C GLY A 139 -12.04 6.94 4.19
N TRP A 140 -11.03 7.37 4.94
CA TRP A 140 -10.55 8.76 4.93
C TRP A 140 -9.97 9.14 3.57
N LEU A 141 -9.16 8.26 2.97
CA LEU A 141 -8.59 8.49 1.64
C LEU A 141 -9.69 8.65 0.57
N THR A 142 -10.70 7.79 0.55
CA THR A 142 -11.80 7.85 -0.42
C THR A 142 -12.80 8.99 -0.16
N SER A 143 -12.72 9.65 0.99
CA SER A 143 -13.53 10.83 1.32
C SER A 143 -12.68 12.09 1.27
N GLU A 144 -12.08 12.49 2.39
CA GLU A 144 -11.26 13.69 2.53
C GLU A 144 -10.08 13.72 1.55
N GLY A 145 -9.44 12.56 1.31
CA GLY A 145 -8.37 12.45 0.32
C GLY A 145 -8.82 12.85 -1.09
N VAL A 146 -10.01 12.42 -1.50
CA VAL A 146 -10.61 12.78 -2.79
C VAL A 146 -11.04 14.25 -2.80
N THR A 147 -11.81 14.68 -1.80
CA THR A 147 -12.46 16.00 -1.83
C THR A 147 -11.51 17.17 -1.59
N ARG A 148 -10.41 16.96 -0.84
CA ARG A 148 -9.49 18.03 -0.44
C ARG A 148 -8.10 17.92 -1.03
N PHE A 149 -7.67 16.72 -1.41
CA PHE A 149 -6.29 16.47 -1.85
C PHE A 149 -6.19 15.93 -3.27
N GLY A 150 -7.30 15.86 -4.01
CA GLY A 150 -7.28 15.42 -5.40
C GLY A 150 -6.84 13.97 -5.60
N LEU A 151 -7.10 13.10 -4.60
CA LEU A 151 -6.86 11.67 -4.74
C LEU A 151 -7.72 11.11 -5.88
N GLN A 152 -7.11 10.41 -6.82
CA GLN A 152 -7.79 9.85 -7.99
C GLN A 152 -7.95 8.33 -7.93
N LYS A 153 -6.98 7.62 -7.35
CA LYS A 153 -6.94 6.16 -7.37
C LYS A 153 -6.28 5.61 -6.11
N ILE A 154 -6.80 4.48 -5.67
CA ILE A 154 -6.19 3.59 -4.69
C ILE A 154 -6.10 2.21 -5.33
N PHE A 155 -4.95 1.53 -5.25
CA PHE A 155 -4.85 0.13 -5.65
C PHE A 155 -4.64 -0.76 -4.43
N ILE A 156 -5.52 -1.75 -4.30
CA ILE A 156 -5.43 -2.91 -3.41
C ILE A 156 -5.95 -4.13 -4.18
N GLU A 157 -5.60 -5.33 -3.75
CA GLU A 157 -6.10 -6.55 -4.40
C GLU A 157 -7.60 -6.81 -4.11
N PRO A 158 -8.34 -7.44 -5.04
CA PRO A 158 -9.79 -7.62 -4.88
C PRO A 158 -10.22 -8.44 -3.67
N HIS A 159 -9.43 -9.42 -3.24
CA HIS A 159 -9.74 -10.18 -2.03
C HIS A 159 -9.66 -9.29 -0.79
N LEU A 160 -8.70 -8.37 -0.72
CA LEU A 160 -8.59 -7.41 0.37
C LEU A 160 -9.74 -6.39 0.34
N LYS A 161 -10.11 -5.89 -0.83
CA LYS A 161 -11.27 -5.02 -0.99
C LYS A 161 -12.54 -5.67 -0.43
N ASN A 162 -12.75 -6.96 -0.74
CA ASN A 162 -13.89 -7.72 -0.26
C ASN A 162 -13.81 -7.98 1.24
N ALA A 163 -12.67 -8.44 1.75
CA ALA A 163 -12.46 -8.74 3.16
C ALA A 163 -12.66 -7.51 4.07
N LEU A 164 -12.25 -6.33 3.60
CA LEU A 164 -12.43 -5.06 4.30
C LEU A 164 -13.82 -4.43 4.08
N GLY A 165 -14.68 -5.04 3.25
CA GLY A 165 -16.05 -4.57 3.00
C GLY A 165 -16.14 -3.26 2.23
N ILE A 166 -15.16 -2.95 1.37
CA ILE A 166 -15.06 -1.63 0.75
C ILE A 166 -15.69 -1.60 -0.65
N THR A 167 -16.56 -0.63 -0.91
CA THR A 167 -17.33 -0.52 -2.18
C THR A 167 -16.97 0.69 -3.04
N ASP A 168 -16.07 1.57 -2.59
CA ASP A 168 -15.73 2.81 -3.29
C ASP A 168 -15.11 2.57 -4.69
N SER A 169 -15.39 3.48 -5.62
CA SER A 169 -14.97 3.39 -7.03
C SER A 169 -13.56 3.91 -7.30
N HIS A 170 -12.97 4.66 -6.37
CA HIS A 170 -11.56 5.06 -6.42
C HIS A 170 -10.63 3.88 -6.09
N ILE A 171 -11.13 2.85 -5.43
CA ILE A 171 -10.39 1.63 -5.12
C ILE A 171 -10.53 0.63 -6.27
N ARG A 172 -9.40 0.40 -6.94
CA ARG A 172 -9.32 -0.31 -8.20
C ARG A 172 -8.35 -1.47 -8.13
N PHE A 173 -8.55 -2.43 -9.01
CA PHE A 173 -7.58 -3.49 -9.27
C PHE A 173 -6.63 -3.04 -10.39
N GLN A 174 -5.32 -3.11 -10.14
CA GLN A 174 -4.31 -2.66 -11.10
C GLN A 174 -4.23 -3.53 -12.36
N GLY A 175 -4.63 -4.81 -12.27
CA GLY A 175 -4.56 -5.77 -13.39
C GLY A 175 -3.44 -6.81 -13.23
N CYS A 176 -3.54 -7.89 -14.00
CA CYS A 176 -2.70 -9.07 -13.80
C CYS A 176 -1.26 -8.99 -14.32
N ARG A 177 -0.90 -7.91 -15.02
CA ARG A 177 0.46 -7.74 -15.56
C ARG A 177 1.33 -6.81 -14.70
N ALA A 178 0.77 -6.23 -13.65
CA ALA A 178 1.45 -5.34 -12.73
C ALA A 178 1.72 -6.02 -11.37
N ALA A 179 2.59 -5.41 -10.58
CA ALA A 179 2.86 -5.81 -9.21
C ALA A 179 1.55 -5.93 -8.41
N ARG A 180 1.54 -6.88 -7.47
CA ARG A 180 0.43 -7.10 -6.56
C ARG A 180 0.34 -5.95 -5.55
N HIS A 181 -0.85 -5.65 -5.08
CA HIS A 181 -1.10 -4.63 -4.04
C HIS A 181 -1.74 -5.27 -2.79
N ASP A 182 -1.31 -6.48 -2.46
CA ASP A 182 -1.68 -7.22 -1.26
C ASP A 182 -0.59 -7.22 -0.19
N ASP A 183 0.44 -6.40 -0.33
CA ASP A 183 1.48 -6.12 0.68
C ASP A 183 1.53 -4.63 1.09
N HIS A 184 0.96 -3.74 0.26
CA HIS A 184 0.86 -2.31 0.48
C HIS A 184 -0.43 -1.70 -0.11
N ILE A 185 -0.74 -0.47 0.31
CA ILE A 185 -1.78 0.40 -0.26
C ILE A 185 -1.08 1.40 -1.19
N HIS A 186 -1.40 1.37 -2.48
CA HIS A 186 -0.91 2.38 -3.42
C HIS A 186 -1.93 3.50 -3.59
N ILE A 187 -1.48 4.75 -3.54
CA ILE A 187 -2.32 5.92 -3.80
C ILE A 187 -1.77 6.80 -4.92
N GLN A 188 -2.67 7.48 -5.64
CA GLN A 188 -2.34 8.44 -6.70
C GLN A 188 -3.18 9.72 -6.57
N VAL A 189 -2.51 10.88 -6.64
CA VAL A 189 -3.14 12.20 -6.79
C VAL A 189 -3.07 12.71 -8.25
N GLU A 190 -3.81 13.78 -8.55
CA GLU A 190 -3.87 14.44 -9.87
C GLU A 190 -2.51 14.86 -10.45
#